data_AF-A0A3R9QA99-F1
#
_entry.id   AF-A0A3R9QA99-F1
#
_cell.length_a   1.000
_cell.length_b   1.000
_cell.length_c   1.000
_cell.angle_alpha   90.00
_cell.angle_beta   90.00
_cell.angle_gamma   90.00
#
_symmetry.space_group_name_H-M   'P 1'
#
loop_
_entity.id
_entity.type
_entity.pdbx_description
1 polymer ?
#
loop_
_entity_poly.entity_id
_entity_poly.type
_entity_poly.pdbx_seq_one_letter_code
_entity_poly.pdbx_strand_id
1 'polypeptide(L)'
;MAEGVQNGLVLATQVARETAVLKAPNGINYAAFGETSIDDHDLQRMVQAVPTAIAAALSRKTYYFVPLAISESRGSDTTLIAPAYTPELGDQAICHRNVTLTDTEGVFISTRLLGDRFALAFEFFINVGHAFVDIAGVPAVFDQLVWNQVLADVRGETSQDAWESRAQALNGTEAATGKTPQIDEKAKSTFLEAAFSDALAIYQLSLSVDFDYSELREREYPLLAPQPLAERLRLVAKLFPPNPGYEFSIRYRRRA
;
A
#
# COMPACT_ATOMS: atom_id res chain seq x y z
N MET A 1 -39.46 -0.78 17.97
CA MET A 1 -38.31 -0.80 18.92
C MET A 1 -37.09 -1.20 18.12
N ALA A 2 -36.33 -0.21 17.67
CA ALA A 2 -35.08 -0.39 16.92
C ALA A 2 -34.11 0.71 17.36
N GLU A 3 -33.77 0.71 18.65
CA GLU A 3 -32.61 1.42 19.17
C GLU A 3 -31.41 0.48 19.01
N GLY A 4 -30.94 0.36 17.77
CA GLY A 4 -29.72 -0.36 17.44
C GLY A 4 -28.54 0.48 17.87
N VAL A 5 -28.14 0.32 19.13
CA VAL A 5 -26.83 0.60 19.72
C VAL A 5 -25.89 1.48 18.85
N GLN A 6 -25.89 2.79 19.08
CA GLN A 6 -24.76 3.66 18.73
C GLN A 6 -23.58 3.32 19.66
N ASN A 7 -22.96 2.17 19.38
CA ASN A 7 -22.12 1.36 20.26
C ASN A 7 -20.70 1.93 20.36
N GLY A 8 -20.54 3.14 20.90
CA GLY A 8 -19.23 3.75 21.17
C GLY A 8 -18.36 4.04 19.93
N LEU A 9 -18.95 4.00 18.72
CA LEU A 9 -18.29 4.44 17.50
C LEU A 9 -18.01 5.95 17.57
N VAL A 10 -16.82 6.35 17.15
CA VAL A 10 -16.38 7.75 17.15
C VAL A 10 -16.02 8.20 15.73
N LEU A 11 -16.20 9.48 15.42
CA LEU A 11 -15.82 10.01 14.11
C LEU A 11 -14.30 9.94 13.93
N ALA A 12 -13.83 9.61 12.73
CA ALA A 12 -12.40 9.64 12.40
C ALA A 12 -11.78 11.04 12.65
N THR A 13 -12.52 12.11 12.35
CA THR A 13 -12.11 13.49 12.65
C THR A 13 -12.05 13.81 14.15
N GLN A 14 -12.82 13.10 14.98
CA GLN A 14 -12.71 13.18 16.43
C GLN A 14 -11.45 12.44 16.91
N VAL A 15 -11.23 11.20 16.45
CA VAL A 15 -10.00 10.44 16.73
C VAL A 15 -8.76 11.23 16.36
N ALA A 16 -8.75 11.87 15.18
CA ALA A 16 -7.63 12.69 14.72
C ALA A 16 -7.34 13.89 15.62
N ARG A 17 -8.36 14.47 16.26
CA ARG A 17 -8.20 15.61 17.18
C ARG A 17 -7.77 15.19 18.59
N GLU A 18 -8.23 14.03 19.05
CA GLU A 18 -8.05 13.58 20.43
C GLU A 18 -6.83 12.67 20.62
N THR A 19 -6.34 12.04 19.56
CA THR A 19 -5.21 11.11 19.62
C THR A 19 -3.88 11.85 19.47
N ALA A 20 -2.94 11.59 20.38
CA ALA A 20 -1.60 12.14 20.30
C ALA A 20 -0.84 11.58 19.08
N VAL A 21 -0.45 12.46 18.16
CA VAL A 21 0.36 12.10 17.00
C VAL A 21 1.83 12.01 17.39
N LEU A 22 2.44 10.88 17.07
CA LEU A 22 3.87 10.64 17.19
C LEU A 22 4.54 10.88 15.84
N LYS A 23 5.83 11.20 15.89
CA LYS A 23 6.68 11.31 14.70
C LYS A 23 7.81 10.29 14.81
N ALA A 24 7.84 9.34 13.88
CA ALA A 24 8.91 8.36 13.81
C ALA A 24 10.25 9.01 13.39
N PRO A 25 11.41 8.42 13.73
CA PRO A 25 12.73 8.94 13.36
C PRO A 25 12.94 9.19 11.86
N ASN A 26 12.26 8.43 10.99
CA ASN A 26 12.29 8.63 9.54
C ASN A 26 11.42 9.81 9.05
N GLY A 27 10.59 10.40 9.91
CA GLY A 27 9.77 11.56 9.62
C GLY A 27 8.28 11.29 9.43
N ILE A 28 7.83 10.02 9.40
CA ILE A 28 6.41 9.67 9.27
C ILE A 28 5.64 10.07 10.53
N ASN A 29 4.51 10.75 10.34
CA ASN A 29 3.54 11.01 11.41
C ASN A 29 2.59 9.81 11.54
N TYR A 30 2.41 9.31 12.75
CA TYR A 30 1.51 8.21 13.02
C TYR A 30 0.88 8.32 14.41
N ALA A 31 -0.23 7.64 14.62
CA ALA A 31 -0.89 7.55 15.91
C ALA A 31 -1.57 6.18 16.06
N ALA A 32 -1.70 5.71 17.29
CA ALA A 32 -2.48 4.53 17.63
C ALA A 32 -3.65 4.94 18.52
N PHE A 33 -4.83 4.37 18.26
CA PHE A 33 -6.05 4.63 19.03
C PHE A 33 -6.76 3.30 19.34
N GLY A 34 -7.31 3.18 20.54
CA GLY A 34 -8.09 2.00 20.95
C GLY A 34 -7.27 0.72 21.10
N GLU A 35 -7.96 -0.43 21.08
CA GLU A 35 -7.36 -1.76 21.26
C GLU A 35 -6.76 -2.32 19.95
N THR A 36 -5.58 -1.82 19.56
CA THR A 36 -4.86 -2.28 18.36
C THR A 36 -4.37 -3.73 18.49
N SER A 37 -4.09 -4.39 17.37
CA SER A 37 -3.50 -5.74 17.33
C SER A 37 -1.96 -5.77 17.41
N ILE A 38 -1.33 -4.59 17.40
CA ILE A 38 0.12 -4.39 17.39
C ILE A 38 0.51 -3.50 18.58
N ASP A 39 1.63 -3.83 19.23
CA ASP A 39 2.19 -3.00 20.30
C ASP A 39 3.00 -1.81 19.75
N ASP A 40 3.26 -0.83 20.62
CA ASP A 40 3.90 0.44 20.23
C ASP A 40 5.30 0.26 19.65
N HIS A 41 6.09 -0.68 20.16
CA HIS A 41 7.45 -0.90 19.69
C HIS A 41 7.44 -1.51 18.29
N ASP A 42 6.64 -2.54 18.07
CA ASP A 42 6.53 -3.19 16.78
C ASP A 42 5.88 -2.28 15.73
N LEU A 43 4.89 -1.47 16.15
CA LEU A 43 4.31 -0.43 15.30
C LEU A 43 5.34 0.60 14.88
N GLN A 44 6.11 1.14 15.83
CA GLN A 44 7.16 2.11 15.52
C GLN A 44 8.21 1.51 14.58
N ARG A 45 8.59 0.25 14.78
CA ARG A 45 9.55 -0.47 13.91
C ARG A 45 8.99 -0.66 12.50
N MET A 46 7.71 -0.98 12.35
CA MET A 46 7.04 -1.08 11.05
C MET A 46 7.02 0.28 10.33
N VAL A 47 6.62 1.35 11.03
CA VAL A 47 6.59 2.72 10.48
C VAL A 47 7.99 3.20 10.07
N GLN A 48 9.01 2.87 10.86
CA GLN A 48 10.41 3.19 10.55
C GLN A 48 10.98 2.43 9.35
N ALA A 49 10.30 1.40 8.84
CA ALA A 49 10.74 0.70 7.63
C ALA A 49 10.57 1.56 6.36
N VAL A 50 9.73 2.62 6.39
CA VAL A 50 9.61 3.57 5.29
C VAL A 50 10.92 4.37 5.14
N PRO A 51 11.64 4.28 4.00
CA PRO A 51 12.86 5.06 3.77
C PRO A 51 12.67 6.56 4.00
N THR A 52 13.64 7.24 4.63
CA THR A 52 13.55 8.68 4.91
C THR A 52 13.26 9.53 3.67
N ALA A 53 13.81 9.16 2.51
CA ALA A 53 13.55 9.86 1.25
C ALA A 53 12.07 9.79 0.81
N ILE A 54 11.40 8.67 1.07
CA ILE A 54 9.96 8.50 0.82
C ILE A 54 9.17 9.27 1.88
N ALA A 55 9.52 9.11 3.15
CA ALA A 55 8.86 9.78 4.27
C ALA A 55 8.86 11.31 4.15
N ALA A 56 9.92 11.91 3.62
CA ALA A 56 10.04 13.35 3.43
C ALA A 56 8.94 13.93 2.52
N ALA A 57 8.46 13.17 1.52
CA ALA A 57 7.37 13.60 0.65
C ALA A 57 6.00 13.53 1.33
N LEU A 58 5.86 12.77 2.42
CA LEU A 58 4.59 12.44 3.07
C LEU A 58 4.30 13.28 4.32
N SER A 59 4.96 14.43 4.46
CA SER A 59 4.87 15.29 5.65
C SER A 59 3.44 15.80 5.97
N ARG A 60 2.55 15.81 4.98
CA ARG A 60 1.13 16.20 5.11
C ARG A 60 0.17 15.03 5.39
N LYS A 61 0.70 13.83 5.62
CA LYS A 61 -0.09 12.64 5.97
C LYS A 61 0.22 12.20 7.39
N THR A 62 -0.83 11.73 8.07
CA THR A 62 -0.75 11.06 9.36
C THR A 62 -1.45 9.70 9.26
N TYR A 63 -0.75 8.64 9.67
CA TYR A 63 -1.28 7.28 9.64
C TYR A 63 -1.85 6.90 11.02
N TYR A 64 -3.16 6.70 11.08
CA TYR A 64 -3.89 6.33 12.29
C TYR A 64 -4.14 4.83 12.30
N PHE A 65 -3.45 4.12 13.19
CA PHE A 65 -3.63 2.71 13.45
C PHE A 65 -4.77 2.54 14.45
N VAL A 66 -5.89 2.04 13.96
CA VAL A 66 -7.14 1.91 14.72
C VAL A 66 -7.57 0.43 14.76
N PRO A 67 -8.48 0.03 15.65
CA PRO A 67 -8.94 -1.36 15.70
C PRO A 67 -9.73 -1.67 14.43
N LEU A 68 -10.78 -0.88 14.16
CA LEU A 68 -11.61 -0.97 12.97
C LEU A 68 -12.01 0.42 12.48
N ALA A 69 -11.77 0.70 11.21
CA ALA A 69 -12.37 1.77 10.44
C ALA A 69 -13.60 1.22 9.71
N ILE A 70 -14.71 1.97 9.75
CA ILE A 70 -16.02 1.57 9.24
C ILE A 70 -16.55 2.71 8.35
N SER A 71 -17.10 2.35 7.20
CA SER A 71 -17.87 3.27 6.35
C SER A 71 -19.32 3.26 6.83
N GLU A 72 -19.85 4.41 7.27
CA GLU A 72 -21.20 4.52 7.85
C GLU A 72 -22.30 3.95 6.92
N SER A 73 -22.11 4.07 5.60
CA SER A 73 -22.90 3.38 4.58
C SER A 73 -22.12 3.30 3.26
N ARG A 74 -22.60 2.48 2.31
CA ARG A 74 -22.01 2.43 0.95
C ARG A 74 -22.15 3.81 0.28
N GLY A 75 -21.01 4.47 0.04
CA GLY A 75 -20.97 5.79 -0.60
C GLY A 75 -21.08 6.98 0.35
N SER A 76 -21.07 6.77 1.67
CA SER A 76 -20.89 7.87 2.63
C SER A 76 -19.41 8.23 2.75
N ASP A 77 -19.12 9.53 2.86
CA ASP A 77 -17.79 10.03 3.16
C ASP A 77 -17.48 10.00 4.67
N THR A 78 -18.49 9.75 5.50
CA THR A 78 -18.33 9.62 6.96
C THR A 78 -17.59 8.34 7.30
N THR A 79 -16.44 8.50 7.95
CA THR A 79 -15.64 7.39 8.48
C THR A 79 -15.83 7.33 10.00
N LEU A 80 -16.25 6.17 10.48
CA LEU A 80 -16.42 5.86 11.90
C LEU A 80 -15.32 4.91 12.36
N ILE A 81 -14.86 5.08 13.59
CA ILE A 81 -13.83 4.24 14.21
C ILE A 81 -14.45 3.50 15.39
N ALA A 82 -14.27 2.18 15.44
CA ALA A 82 -14.58 1.39 16.61
C ALA A 82 -13.36 1.33 17.54
N PRO A 83 -13.50 1.67 18.83
CA PRO A 83 -12.38 1.68 19.78
C PRO A 83 -11.93 0.26 20.21
N ALA A 84 -12.69 -0.77 19.88
CA ALA A 84 -12.36 -2.17 20.10
C ALA A 84 -12.96 -3.06 19.00
N TYR A 85 -12.47 -4.29 18.88
CA TYR A 85 -12.98 -5.28 17.93
C TYR A 85 -14.22 -5.98 18.48
N THR A 86 -15.26 -6.10 17.66
CA THR A 86 -16.31 -7.12 17.81
C THR A 86 -16.55 -7.81 16.47
N PRO A 87 -17.02 -9.07 16.46
CA PRO A 87 -17.32 -9.78 15.21
C PRO A 87 -18.29 -8.99 14.30
N GLU A 88 -19.33 -8.38 14.87
CA GLU A 88 -20.37 -7.65 14.12
C GLU A 88 -19.83 -6.38 13.45
N LEU A 89 -18.87 -5.72 14.08
CA LEU A 89 -18.19 -4.54 13.52
C LEU A 89 -17.08 -4.95 12.54
N GLY A 90 -16.46 -6.11 12.75
CA GLY A 90 -15.48 -6.69 11.84
C GLY A 90 -16.08 -6.92 10.45
N ASP A 91 -17.30 -7.43 10.36
CA ASP A 91 -18.02 -7.65 9.09
C ASP A 91 -18.32 -6.36 8.31
N GLN A 92 -18.31 -5.21 9.00
CA GLN A 92 -18.58 -3.89 8.43
C GLN A 92 -17.31 -3.07 8.18
N ALA A 93 -16.17 -3.55 8.70
CA ALA A 93 -14.93 -2.81 8.66
C ALA A 93 -14.30 -2.85 7.26
N ILE A 94 -13.46 -1.85 7.00
CA ILE A 94 -12.65 -1.71 5.80
C ILE A 94 -11.17 -1.69 6.19
N CYS A 95 -10.28 -2.14 5.30
CA CYS A 95 -8.85 -2.21 5.61
C CYS A 95 -8.26 -0.84 5.93
N HIS A 96 -8.62 0.17 5.12
CA HIS A 96 -8.23 1.54 5.37
C HIS A 96 -9.25 2.56 4.84
N ARG A 97 -9.07 3.82 5.23
CA ARG A 97 -9.79 4.97 4.64
C ARG A 97 -8.97 6.25 4.75
N ASN A 98 -8.93 7.01 3.66
CA ASN A 98 -8.37 8.36 3.64
C ASN A 98 -9.45 9.37 4.06
N VAL A 99 -9.08 10.29 4.95
CA VAL A 99 -9.95 11.33 5.49
C VAL A 99 -9.22 12.67 5.40
N THR A 100 -9.85 13.65 4.73
CA THR A 100 -9.36 15.03 4.72
C THR A 100 -9.58 15.65 6.11
N LEU A 101 -8.50 16.10 6.74
CA LEU A 101 -8.52 16.81 8.03
C LEU A 101 -8.24 18.30 7.77
N THR A 102 -8.42 19.16 8.78
CA THR A 102 -8.35 20.62 8.61
C THR A 102 -7.05 21.10 7.97
N ASP A 103 -5.89 20.56 8.39
CA ASP A 103 -4.56 21.00 7.91
C ASP A 103 -3.71 19.86 7.33
N THR A 104 -4.23 18.63 7.30
CA THR A 104 -3.49 17.41 6.97
C THR A 104 -4.43 16.35 6.38
N GLU A 105 -3.91 15.25 5.88
CA GLU A 105 -4.70 14.06 5.53
C GLU A 105 -4.46 12.95 6.55
N GLY A 106 -5.53 12.27 6.95
CA GLY A 106 -5.49 11.11 7.83
C GLY A 106 -5.72 9.83 7.05
N VAL A 107 -4.87 8.82 7.23
CA VAL A 107 -5.06 7.48 6.69
C VAL A 107 -5.37 6.56 7.87
N PHE A 108 -6.61 6.09 7.98
CA PHE A 108 -7.06 5.22 9.08
C PHE A 108 -6.93 3.77 8.65
N ILE A 109 -6.15 2.95 9.37
CA ILE A 109 -5.83 1.56 9.02
C ILE A 109 -6.36 0.63 10.12
N SER A 110 -7.20 -0.33 9.74
CA SER A 110 -7.83 -1.31 10.62
C SER A 110 -6.87 -2.43 11.02
N THR A 111 -6.25 -2.29 12.19
CA THR A 111 -5.30 -3.27 12.72
C THR A 111 -5.92 -4.60 13.10
N ARG A 112 -7.21 -4.64 13.50
CA ARG A 112 -7.91 -5.85 13.95
C ARG A 112 -8.70 -6.55 12.84
N LEU A 113 -8.81 -5.93 11.66
CA LEU A 113 -9.38 -6.57 10.47
C LEU A 113 -8.33 -7.44 9.76
N LEU A 114 -7.08 -7.00 9.81
CA LEU A 114 -5.95 -7.66 9.15
C LEU A 114 -5.48 -8.81 10.06
N GLY A 115 -5.50 -10.02 9.52
CA GLY A 115 -5.38 -11.26 10.30
C GLY A 115 -4.00 -11.51 10.91
N ASP A 116 -2.98 -10.82 10.43
CA ASP A 116 -1.60 -10.95 10.91
C ASP A 116 -0.77 -9.69 10.63
N ARG A 117 0.49 -9.73 11.09
CA ARG A 117 1.47 -8.65 10.91
C ARG A 117 1.84 -8.41 9.44
N PHE A 118 1.84 -9.45 8.61
CA PHE A 118 2.13 -9.32 7.18
C PHE A 118 1.05 -8.48 6.50
N ALA A 119 -0.23 -8.81 6.71
CA ALA A 119 -1.36 -8.08 6.16
C ALA A 119 -1.41 -6.63 6.64
N LEU A 120 -1.18 -6.39 7.95
CA LEU A 120 -1.10 -5.02 8.49
C LEU A 120 0.02 -4.20 7.88
N ALA A 121 1.22 -4.77 7.81
CA ALA A 121 2.37 -4.11 7.22
C ALA A 121 2.13 -3.81 5.75
N PHE A 122 1.58 -4.78 5.00
CA PHE A 122 1.38 -4.62 3.58
C PHE A 122 0.34 -3.54 3.28
N GLU A 123 -0.79 -3.52 4.01
CA GLU A 123 -1.80 -2.47 3.90
C GLU A 123 -1.20 -1.07 4.15
N PHE A 124 -0.40 -0.92 5.20
CA PHE A 124 0.31 0.33 5.47
C PHE A 124 1.24 0.73 4.31
N PHE A 125 2.04 -0.20 3.80
CA PHE A 125 3.00 0.10 2.74
C PHE A 125 2.37 0.32 1.36
N ILE A 126 1.22 -0.29 1.08
CA ILE A 126 0.39 0.02 -0.11
C ILE A 126 -0.04 1.49 -0.05
N ASN A 127 -0.60 1.92 1.09
CA ASN A 127 -1.01 3.32 1.29
C ASN A 127 0.18 4.29 1.20
N VAL A 128 1.35 3.93 1.73
CA VAL A 128 2.58 4.73 1.59
C VAL A 128 3.03 4.80 0.13
N GLY A 129 3.02 3.67 -0.59
CA GLY A 129 3.39 3.57 -2.00
C GLY A 129 2.56 4.50 -2.87
N HIS A 130 1.24 4.34 -2.86
CA HIS A 130 0.33 5.19 -3.64
C HIS A 130 0.49 6.68 -3.28
N ALA A 131 0.48 7.00 -1.99
CA ALA A 131 0.65 8.37 -1.54
C ALA A 131 1.95 9.02 -2.03
N PHE A 132 3.04 8.25 -2.07
CA PHE A 132 4.32 8.75 -2.56
C PHE A 132 4.29 8.97 -4.07
N VAL A 133 3.73 8.03 -4.84
CA VAL A 133 3.62 8.15 -6.30
C VAL A 133 2.73 9.32 -6.70
N ASP A 134 1.62 9.55 -6.00
CA ASP A 134 0.74 10.70 -6.24
C ASP A 134 1.48 12.05 -6.14
N ILE A 135 2.51 12.13 -5.27
CA ILE A 135 3.26 13.35 -5.00
C ILE A 135 4.52 13.45 -5.86
N ALA A 136 5.29 12.37 -5.95
CA ALA A 136 6.61 12.35 -6.57
C ALA A 136 6.58 11.89 -8.04
N GLY A 137 5.52 11.23 -8.47
CA GLY A 137 5.43 10.54 -9.76
C GLY A 137 6.35 9.32 -9.83
N VAL A 138 6.48 8.79 -11.04
CA VAL A 138 7.34 7.63 -11.32
C VAL A 138 8.71 8.10 -11.85
N PRO A 139 9.83 7.61 -11.29
CA PRO A 139 11.15 7.90 -11.84
C PRO A 139 11.32 7.33 -13.25
N ALA A 140 11.83 8.11 -14.20
CA ALA A 140 12.02 7.69 -15.59
C ALA A 140 12.86 6.40 -15.76
N VAL A 141 13.80 6.15 -14.84
CA VAL A 141 14.60 4.90 -14.85
C VAL A 141 13.78 3.67 -14.47
N PHE A 142 12.76 3.84 -13.61
CA PHE A 142 11.81 2.79 -13.26
C PHE A 142 10.82 2.57 -14.40
N ASP A 143 10.30 3.66 -14.99
CA ASP A 143 9.44 3.60 -16.18
C ASP A 143 10.09 2.79 -17.31
N GLN A 144 11.35 3.10 -17.61
CA GLN A 144 12.10 2.41 -18.65
C GLN A 144 12.27 0.92 -18.35
N LEU A 145 12.61 0.57 -17.10
CA LEU A 145 12.74 -0.83 -16.69
C LEU A 145 11.43 -1.59 -16.88
N VAL A 146 10.34 -1.07 -16.31
CA VAL A 146 9.03 -1.74 -16.33
C VAL A 146 8.47 -1.81 -17.75
N TRP A 147 8.57 -0.73 -18.52
CA TRP A 147 8.09 -0.73 -19.90
C TRP A 147 8.89 -1.70 -20.79
N ASN A 148 10.20 -1.84 -20.58
CA ASN A 148 10.99 -2.86 -21.27
C ASN A 148 10.54 -4.29 -20.91
N GLN A 149 10.16 -4.53 -19.64
CA GLN A 149 9.59 -5.83 -19.24
C GLN A 149 8.25 -6.09 -19.95
N VAL A 150 7.41 -5.06 -20.12
CA VAL A 150 6.16 -5.17 -20.90
C VAL A 150 6.45 -5.53 -22.35
N LEU A 151 7.36 -4.80 -23.02
CA LEU A 151 7.74 -5.05 -24.42
C LEU A 151 8.40 -6.42 -24.63
N ALA A 152 9.05 -6.96 -23.59
CA ALA A 152 9.63 -8.30 -23.59
C ALA A 152 8.62 -9.41 -23.27
N ASP A 153 7.32 -9.09 -23.18
CA ASP A 153 6.24 -10.03 -22.85
C ASP A 153 6.47 -10.78 -21.52
N VAL A 154 7.05 -10.09 -20.52
CA VAL A 154 7.19 -10.64 -19.17
C VAL A 154 5.81 -10.88 -18.58
N ARG A 155 5.53 -12.10 -18.12
CA ARG A 155 4.21 -12.44 -17.58
C ARG A 155 3.99 -11.95 -16.15
N GLY A 156 2.74 -11.56 -15.91
CA GLY A 156 2.20 -11.24 -14.60
C GLY A 156 2.48 -9.82 -14.13
N GLU A 157 1.77 -9.42 -13.07
CA GLU A 157 1.94 -8.16 -12.35
C GLU A 157 1.79 -8.37 -10.84
N THR A 158 1.89 -7.31 -10.06
CA THR A 158 1.89 -7.33 -8.57
C THR A 158 0.59 -6.83 -7.95
N SER A 159 -0.35 -6.34 -8.77
CA SER A 159 -1.69 -5.92 -8.38
C SER A 159 -2.66 -6.09 -9.54
N GLN A 160 -3.96 -6.15 -9.24
CA GLN A 160 -5.02 -6.14 -10.25
C GLN A 160 -4.96 -4.87 -11.09
N ASP A 161 -4.77 -3.72 -10.46
CA ASP A 161 -4.71 -2.42 -11.14
C ASP A 161 -3.57 -2.38 -12.17
N ALA A 162 -2.37 -2.84 -11.80
CA ALA A 162 -1.25 -2.93 -12.73
C ALA A 162 -1.54 -3.93 -13.86
N TRP A 163 -2.18 -5.06 -13.57
CA TRP A 163 -2.54 -6.07 -14.56
C TRP A 163 -3.54 -5.53 -15.61
N GLU A 164 -4.61 -4.90 -15.16
CA GLU A 164 -5.67 -4.37 -16.03
C GLU A 164 -5.19 -3.18 -16.86
N SER A 165 -4.52 -2.21 -16.22
CA SER A 165 -4.00 -1.03 -16.91
C SER A 165 -2.90 -1.40 -17.92
N ARG A 166 -2.07 -2.41 -17.64
CA ARG A 166 -1.13 -2.97 -18.61
C ARG A 166 -1.85 -3.55 -19.83
N ALA A 167 -2.89 -4.37 -19.60
CA ALA A 167 -3.67 -4.95 -20.68
C ALA A 167 -4.34 -3.85 -21.52
N GLN A 168 -4.87 -2.81 -20.88
CA GLN A 168 -5.46 -1.66 -21.57
C GLN A 168 -4.40 -0.88 -22.37
N ALA A 169 -3.21 -0.65 -21.82
CA ALA A 169 -2.10 0.05 -22.49
C ALA A 169 -1.70 -0.64 -23.81
N LEU A 170 -1.77 -1.98 -23.83
CA LEU A 170 -1.47 -2.80 -24.99
C LEU A 170 -2.67 -2.99 -25.94
N ASN A 171 -3.89 -2.66 -25.52
CA ASN A 171 -5.12 -2.84 -26.30
C ASN A 171 -5.36 -1.73 -27.34
N GLY A 172 -4.34 -1.42 -28.14
CA GLY A 172 -4.48 -0.70 -29.41
C GLY A 172 -4.22 -1.62 -30.60
N THR A 173 -5.32 -2.24 -31.05
CA THR A 173 -5.53 -3.05 -32.25
C THR A 173 -4.84 -4.41 -32.28
N GLU A 174 -5.70 -5.44 -32.33
CA GLU A 174 -5.37 -6.80 -32.72
C GLU A 174 -4.34 -6.83 -33.85
N ALA A 175 -3.46 -7.83 -33.76
CA ALA A 175 -2.51 -8.30 -34.75
C ALA A 175 -3.10 -8.67 -36.13
N ALA A 176 -4.28 -8.15 -36.50
CA ALA A 176 -5.02 -8.41 -37.72
C ALA A 176 -4.60 -7.53 -38.92
N THR A 177 -3.77 -6.49 -38.74
CA THR A 177 -3.44 -5.55 -39.84
C THR A 177 -1.95 -5.31 -40.12
N GLY A 178 -1.03 -6.01 -39.44
CA GLY A 178 0.42 -5.84 -39.67
C GLY A 178 0.95 -4.43 -39.36
N LYS A 179 0.19 -3.62 -38.61
CA LYS A 179 0.61 -2.31 -38.10
C LYS A 179 1.15 -2.45 -36.68
N THR A 180 2.13 -1.61 -36.34
CA THR A 180 2.66 -1.47 -34.99
C THR A 180 1.51 -1.22 -34.02
N PRO A 181 1.39 -1.98 -32.92
CA PRO A 181 0.31 -1.78 -31.94
C PRO A 181 0.38 -0.35 -31.40
N GLN A 182 -0.77 0.33 -31.41
CA GLN A 182 -0.87 1.68 -30.88
C GLN A 182 -0.92 1.59 -29.35
N ILE A 183 -0.04 2.29 -28.65
CA ILE A 183 -0.03 2.30 -27.19
C ILE A 183 -1.05 3.32 -26.70
N ASP A 184 -1.93 2.92 -25.78
CA ASP A 184 -2.74 3.85 -25.00
C ASP A 184 -1.83 4.47 -23.92
N GLU A 185 -1.34 5.69 -24.18
CA GLU A 185 -0.43 6.38 -23.27
C GLU A 185 -1.08 6.72 -21.92
N LYS A 186 -2.42 6.89 -21.85
CA LYS A 186 -3.10 7.12 -20.56
C LYS A 186 -3.06 5.86 -19.72
N ALA A 187 -3.46 4.73 -20.30
CA ALA A 187 -3.43 3.44 -19.61
C ALA A 187 -1.99 3.02 -19.24
N LYS A 188 -1.01 3.34 -20.10
CA LYS A 188 0.40 3.15 -19.79
C LYS A 188 0.84 3.97 -18.57
N SER A 189 0.47 5.24 -18.47
CA SER A 189 0.79 6.03 -17.28
C SER A 189 0.18 5.44 -16.01
N THR A 190 -1.10 5.07 -16.04
CA THR A 190 -1.76 4.40 -14.91
C THR A 190 -1.08 3.09 -14.52
N PHE A 191 -0.65 2.30 -15.51
CA PHE A 191 0.13 1.09 -15.28
C PHE A 191 1.46 1.37 -14.60
N LEU A 192 2.21 2.36 -15.06
CA LEU A 192 3.51 2.71 -14.50
C LEU A 192 3.38 3.20 -13.05
N GLU A 193 2.34 4.00 -12.75
CA GLU A 193 2.01 4.46 -11.40
C GLU A 193 1.66 3.30 -10.47
N ALA A 194 0.81 2.37 -10.91
CA ALA A 194 0.44 1.17 -10.15
C ALA A 194 1.65 0.26 -9.91
N ALA A 195 2.42 -0.05 -10.96
CA ALA A 195 3.58 -0.93 -10.86
C ALA A 195 4.68 -0.36 -9.95
N PHE A 196 4.84 0.97 -9.91
CA PHE A 196 5.80 1.62 -9.02
C PHE A 196 5.30 1.65 -7.57
N SER A 197 4.02 1.94 -7.37
CA SER A 197 3.37 1.88 -6.04
C SER A 197 3.52 0.49 -5.42
N ASP A 198 3.26 -0.57 -6.19
CA ASP A 198 3.42 -1.96 -5.77
C ASP A 198 4.87 -2.29 -5.42
N ALA A 199 5.82 -1.88 -6.26
CA ALA A 199 7.24 -2.15 -6.03
C ALA A 199 7.75 -1.45 -4.77
N LEU A 200 7.28 -0.23 -4.49
CA LEU A 200 7.54 0.46 -3.23
C LEU A 200 6.92 -0.28 -2.05
N ALA A 201 5.67 -0.72 -2.17
CA ALA A 201 4.97 -1.42 -1.09
C ALA A 201 5.67 -2.74 -0.73
N ILE A 202 5.98 -3.57 -1.72
CA ILE A 202 6.67 -4.86 -1.54
C ILE A 202 8.10 -4.67 -1.00
N TYR A 203 8.81 -3.64 -1.49
CA TYR A 203 10.13 -3.30 -0.95
C TYR A 203 10.06 -2.93 0.52
N GLN A 204 9.16 -2.03 0.91
CA GLN A 204 9.02 -1.60 2.31
C GLN A 204 8.51 -2.74 3.20
N LEU A 205 7.63 -3.60 2.67
CA LEU A 205 7.20 -4.83 3.34
C LEU A 205 8.41 -5.71 3.68
N SER A 206 9.33 -5.89 2.73
CA SER A 206 10.53 -6.71 2.92
C SER A 206 11.53 -6.12 3.93
N LEU A 207 11.43 -4.83 4.24
CA LEU A 207 12.19 -4.20 5.32
C LEU A 207 11.54 -4.43 6.70
N SER A 208 10.24 -4.74 6.74
CA SER A 208 9.47 -4.89 7.98
C SER A 208 9.31 -6.36 8.41
N VAL A 209 9.09 -7.25 7.44
CA VAL A 209 8.85 -8.68 7.65
C VAL A 209 9.52 -9.52 6.56
N ASP A 210 9.99 -10.70 6.93
CA ASP A 210 10.41 -11.72 5.97
C ASP A 210 9.16 -12.40 5.38
N PHE A 211 9.16 -12.62 4.07
CA PHE A 211 8.09 -13.35 3.38
C PHE A 211 8.62 -14.11 2.17
N ASP A 212 7.93 -15.19 1.81
CA ASP A 212 8.16 -15.96 0.60
C ASP A 212 7.43 -15.33 -0.59
N TYR A 213 8.05 -15.35 -1.76
CA TYR A 213 7.46 -14.84 -3.02
C TYR A 213 6.04 -15.37 -3.30
N SER A 214 5.73 -16.60 -2.89
CA SER A 214 4.40 -17.20 -3.07
C SER A 214 3.29 -16.52 -2.27
N GLU A 215 3.64 -15.79 -1.20
CA GLU A 215 2.69 -15.06 -0.36
C GLU A 215 2.15 -13.79 -1.04
N LEU A 216 2.81 -13.32 -2.11
CA LEU A 216 2.33 -12.20 -2.94
C LEU A 216 1.28 -12.63 -3.99
N ARG A 217 0.94 -13.92 -4.07
CA ARG A 217 0.07 -14.43 -5.13
C ARG A 217 -1.39 -14.17 -4.81
N GLU A 218 -2.05 -13.45 -5.71
CA GLU A 218 -3.51 -13.34 -5.78
C GLU A 218 -4.12 -14.35 -6.76
N ARG A 219 -5.45 -14.52 -6.72
CA ARG A 219 -6.16 -15.51 -7.55
C ARG A 219 -6.55 -14.98 -8.92
N GLU A 220 -6.74 -13.68 -9.02
CA GLU A 220 -7.40 -12.98 -10.12
C GLU A 220 -6.47 -12.75 -11.31
N TYR A 221 -5.16 -12.62 -11.06
CA TYR A 221 -4.14 -12.35 -12.07
C TYR A 221 -2.86 -13.16 -11.79
N PRO A 222 -2.03 -13.44 -12.81
CA PRO A 222 -0.75 -14.09 -12.59
C PRO A 222 0.24 -13.14 -11.91
N LEU A 223 0.89 -13.60 -10.83
CA LEU A 223 1.96 -12.86 -10.17
C LEU A 223 3.17 -12.66 -11.09
N LEU A 224 3.73 -11.45 -11.10
CA LEU A 224 4.93 -11.06 -11.85
C LEU A 224 6.08 -12.02 -11.59
N ALA A 225 6.70 -12.54 -12.65
CA ALA A 225 7.78 -13.50 -12.54
C ALA A 225 8.91 -13.05 -11.57
N PRO A 226 9.54 -13.98 -10.81
CA PRO A 226 10.45 -13.60 -9.72
C PRO A 226 11.65 -12.73 -10.11
N GLN A 227 12.24 -12.95 -11.29
CA GLN A 227 13.41 -12.18 -11.73
C GLN A 227 13.04 -10.73 -12.08
N PRO A 228 12.02 -10.47 -12.93
CA PRO A 228 11.49 -9.13 -13.15
C PRO A 228 11.09 -8.38 -11.88
N LEU A 229 10.43 -9.07 -10.93
CA LEU A 229 10.12 -8.48 -9.63
C LEU A 229 11.40 -8.10 -8.87
N ALA A 230 12.37 -9.01 -8.79
CA ALA A 230 13.66 -8.73 -8.13
C ALA A 230 14.41 -7.55 -8.76
N GLU A 231 14.33 -7.36 -10.08
CA GLU A 231 14.89 -6.18 -10.76
C GLU A 231 14.20 -4.88 -10.34
N ARG A 232 12.85 -4.87 -10.33
CA ARG A 232 12.06 -3.71 -9.86
C ARG A 232 12.44 -3.36 -8.41
N LEU A 233 12.48 -4.34 -7.51
CA LEU A 233 12.79 -4.11 -6.09
C LEU A 233 14.24 -3.66 -5.87
N ARG A 234 15.22 -4.22 -6.58
CA ARG A 234 16.63 -3.76 -6.51
C ARG A 234 16.78 -2.31 -6.99
N LEU A 235 16.04 -1.92 -8.02
CA LEU A 235 16.04 -0.54 -8.50
C LEU A 235 15.41 0.39 -7.46
N VAL A 236 14.27 0.01 -6.86
CA VAL A 236 13.66 0.77 -5.76
C VAL A 236 14.63 0.92 -4.59
N ALA A 237 15.29 -0.16 -4.14
CA ALA A 237 16.26 -0.11 -3.06
C ALA A 237 17.47 0.79 -3.36
N LYS A 238 17.89 0.87 -4.63
CA LYS A 238 18.94 1.79 -5.08
C LYS A 238 18.48 3.25 -5.05
N LEU A 239 17.24 3.52 -5.43
CA LEU A 239 16.67 4.87 -5.44
C LEU A 239 16.33 5.37 -4.02
N PHE A 240 15.87 4.46 -3.16
CA PHE A 240 15.44 4.75 -1.79
C PHE A 240 16.10 3.77 -0.81
N PRO A 241 17.37 3.99 -0.45
CA PRO A 241 18.11 3.09 0.44
C PRO A 241 17.39 2.86 1.79
N PRO A 242 17.51 1.67 2.39
CA PRO A 242 16.92 1.40 3.71
C PRO A 242 17.45 2.35 4.78
N ASN A 243 16.64 2.59 5.81
CA ASN A 243 17.08 3.35 6.98
C ASN A 243 18.13 2.56 7.79
N PRO A 244 18.96 3.22 8.62
CA PRO A 244 19.90 2.52 9.50
C PRO A 244 19.21 1.45 10.35
N GLY A 245 19.78 0.24 10.38
CA GLY A 245 19.21 -0.90 11.10
C GLY A 245 18.20 -1.74 10.29
N TYR A 246 17.91 -1.35 9.04
CA TYR A 246 17.09 -2.11 8.10
C TYR A 246 17.96 -2.60 6.95
N GLU A 247 17.69 -3.82 6.47
CA GLU A 247 18.44 -4.42 5.36
C GLU A 247 17.48 -5.02 4.35
N PHE A 248 17.75 -4.76 3.07
CA PHE A 248 17.03 -5.37 1.97
C PHE A 248 17.82 -6.55 1.42
N SER A 249 17.19 -7.73 1.33
CA SER A 249 17.81 -8.88 0.69
C SER A 249 16.79 -9.72 -0.08
N ILE A 250 17.22 -10.28 -1.22
CA ILE A 250 16.46 -11.25 -2.01
C ILE A 250 17.22 -12.56 -1.99
N ARG A 251 16.61 -13.62 -1.44
CA ARG A 251 17.22 -14.95 -1.34
C ARG A 251 16.52 -15.93 -2.26
N TYR A 252 17.29 -16.61 -3.10
CA TYR A 252 16.77 -17.67 -3.97
C TYR A 252 16.98 -19.03 -3.30
N ARG A 253 15.90 -19.76 -3.04
CA ARG A 253 16.01 -21.16 -2.63
C ARG A 253 16.52 -21.97 -3.83
N ARG A 254 17.70 -22.58 -3.69
CA ARG A 254 18.16 -23.59 -4.66
C ARG A 254 17.22 -24.79 -4.55
N ARG A 255 16.67 -25.27 -5.67
CA ARG A 255 16.05 -26.59 -5.70
C ARG A 255 17.18 -27.61 -5.50
N ALA A 256 17.07 -28.42 -4.45
CA ALA A 256 17.89 -29.63 -4.27
C ALA A 256 17.43 -30.71 -5.26
#